data_AF-A0A927A5G5-F1
#
_entry.id   AF-A0A927A5G5-F1
#
_cell.length_a   1.000
_cell.length_b   1.000
_cell.length_c   1.000
_cell.angle_alpha   90.00
_cell.angle_beta   90.00
_cell.angle_gamma   90.00
#
_symmetry.space_group_name_H-M   'P 1'
#
loop_
_entity.id
_entity.type
_entity.pdbx_description
1 polymer ?
#
loop_
_entity_poly.entity_id
_entity_poly.type
_entity_poly.pdbx_seq_one_letter_code
_entity_poly.pdbx_strand_id
1 'polypeptide(L)'
;MPPIPPYLIIPVVIVILLSIAAIFTRFTLYRHLLDLANKVQRLIKRDSRGEQPKIVEELERRFNQASSKLEQVNTAALVDQFYSQEKIRGFTCEQIDYFCRIIPNLLLSFGLLGTFFGITVNLSALSQIINQTNASDVSNLVNELNKPLEGMSIAFTTSLIGIFLSAVLTVFNSIWNTSFAKYRLLSCLEDYLDNIYLPQVQGDTRLDKIVNKMVSQQDEFLTRFGDTVRDAVEKSIGNVAKQIADGNKEVTDLAKQVYERFTEAAGTISGAANTFSNSMTELNATSQIFKHSAEIFEKSQFSQQLSAATIDLARTQDKFSQSATSLAQTTELITTVLIEIQHCSQILINLAEDIKSVNQTSFQILDLHQTNQNYLGEIIPQLKQGSNSFQKAVNKLDKLEMRIVNKADSLNNVEVALTQLLESVKDYTKQVNVAIENLGDRFINNFSQQIDNNHQQFQTLITIFEQYSNNFSVKFDMIKLDLINFLEKNNVQLILEYQNGTNIIVQGINKQGDTNTRGLQMVIKNIQECNQHLNDTKNSINQLRQVMKLPE
;
A
#
# COMPACT_ATOMS: atom_id res chain seq x y z
N MET A 1 -11.11 -1.38 49.03
CA MET A 1 -11.74 -0.66 47.91
C MET A 1 -11.87 0.79 48.33
N PRO A 2 -11.31 1.74 47.58
CA PRO A 2 -11.58 3.15 47.84
C PRO A 2 -13.09 3.43 47.69
N PRO A 3 -13.63 4.41 48.43
CA PRO A 3 -15.06 4.68 48.43
C PRO A 3 -15.50 5.17 47.05
N ILE A 4 -16.43 4.43 46.42
CA ILE A 4 -17.04 4.82 45.16
C ILE A 4 -17.73 6.18 45.37
N PRO A 5 -17.50 7.19 44.51
CA PRO A 5 -18.16 8.48 44.62
C PRO A 5 -19.69 8.30 44.61
N PRO A 6 -20.45 8.95 45.50
CA PRO A 6 -21.88 8.70 45.68
C PRO A 6 -22.71 8.82 44.39
N TYR A 7 -22.30 9.71 43.48
CA TYR A 7 -22.97 9.98 42.22
C TYR A 7 -22.82 8.85 41.17
N LEU A 8 -21.82 7.96 41.30
CA LEU A 8 -21.61 6.82 40.41
C LEU A 8 -22.27 5.52 40.92
N ILE A 9 -22.70 5.48 42.18
CA ILE A 9 -23.38 4.32 42.77
C ILE A 9 -24.80 4.17 42.19
N ILE A 10 -25.50 5.29 42.01
CA ILE A 10 -26.90 5.32 41.54
C ILE A 10 -27.08 4.61 40.18
N PRO A 11 -26.31 4.92 39.11
CA PRO A 11 -26.48 4.24 37.82
C PRO A 11 -26.16 2.74 37.89
N VAL A 12 -25.15 2.34 38.66
CA VAL A 12 -24.80 0.92 38.85
C VAL A 12 -25.96 0.16 39.53
N VAL A 13 -26.55 0.75 40.58
CA VAL A 13 -27.69 0.16 41.29
C VAL A 13 -28.91 0.03 40.37
N ILE A 14 -29.19 1.04 39.54
CA ILE A 14 -30.29 1.00 38.57
C ILE A 14 -30.09 -0.14 37.56
N VAL A 15 -28.89 -0.28 36.99
CA VAL A 15 -28.54 -1.33 36.02
C VAL A 15 -28.72 -2.72 36.66
N ILE A 16 -28.27 -2.91 37.90
CA ILE A 16 -28.44 -4.18 38.63
C ILE A 16 -29.92 -4.46 38.90
N LEU A 17 -30.68 -3.48 39.38
CA LEU A 17 -32.10 -3.64 39.72
C LEU A 17 -32.93 -3.99 38.49
N LEU A 18 -32.72 -3.28 37.37
CA LEU A 18 -33.35 -3.58 36.09
C LEU A 18 -33.02 -5.00 35.60
N SER A 19 -31.77 -5.44 35.80
CA SER A 19 -31.34 -6.78 35.43
C SER A 19 -32.04 -7.86 36.25
N ILE A 20 -32.11 -7.69 37.57
CA ILE A 20 -32.81 -8.62 38.47
C ILE A 20 -34.31 -8.66 38.13
N ALA A 21 -34.92 -7.50 37.89
CA ALA A 21 -36.33 -7.41 37.52
C ALA A 21 -36.62 -8.14 36.19
N ALA A 22 -35.75 -8.01 35.19
CA ALA A 22 -35.90 -8.70 33.91
C ALA A 22 -35.73 -10.22 34.07
N ILE A 23 -34.73 -10.71 34.82
CA ILE A 23 -34.55 -12.15 35.09
C ILE A 23 -35.79 -12.71 35.79
N PHE A 24 -36.26 -12.04 36.84
CA PHE A 24 -37.38 -12.51 37.64
C PHE A 24 -38.69 -12.54 36.84
N THR A 25 -38.98 -11.48 36.07
CA THR A 25 -40.20 -11.41 35.26
C THR A 25 -40.16 -12.40 34.10
N ARG A 26 -39.01 -12.57 33.43
CA ARG A 26 -38.81 -13.59 32.38
C ARG A 26 -39.05 -15.00 32.88
N PHE A 27 -38.43 -15.35 34.01
CA PHE A 27 -38.58 -16.66 34.62
C PHE A 27 -40.02 -16.93 35.06
N THR A 28 -40.68 -15.94 35.67
CA THR A 28 -42.08 -16.04 36.10
C THR A 28 -43.02 -16.25 34.89
N LEU A 29 -42.84 -15.47 33.82
CA LEU A 29 -43.62 -15.61 32.59
C LEU A 29 -43.42 -17.00 31.97
N TYR A 30 -42.17 -17.44 31.81
CA TYR A 30 -41.86 -18.75 31.26
C TYR A 30 -42.52 -19.90 32.06
N ARG A 31 -42.39 -19.88 33.39
CA ARG A 31 -43.04 -20.88 34.26
C ARG A 31 -44.55 -20.85 34.15
N HIS A 32 -45.15 -19.67 34.13
CA HIS A 32 -46.60 -19.51 34.05
C HIS A 32 -47.16 -20.05 32.73
N LEU A 33 -46.52 -19.72 31.60
CA LEU A 33 -46.92 -20.24 30.28
C LEU A 33 -46.79 -21.75 30.20
N LEU A 34 -45.72 -22.32 30.75
CA LEU A 34 -45.52 -23.77 30.78
C LEU A 34 -46.54 -24.47 31.69
N ASP A 35 -46.86 -23.88 32.85
CA ASP A 35 -47.88 -24.40 33.78
C ASP A 35 -49.27 -24.41 33.12
N LEU A 36 -49.67 -23.32 32.48
CA LEU A 36 -50.91 -23.25 31.71
C LEU A 36 -50.92 -24.29 30.57
N ALA A 37 -49.85 -24.38 29.79
CA ALA A 37 -49.77 -25.34 28.69
C ALA A 37 -49.87 -26.79 29.21
N ASN A 38 -49.20 -27.11 30.31
CA ASN A 38 -49.29 -28.43 30.93
C ASN A 38 -50.69 -28.72 31.49
N LYS A 39 -51.38 -27.73 32.08
CA LYS A 39 -52.76 -27.86 32.55
C LYS A 39 -53.72 -28.13 31.40
N VAL A 40 -53.62 -27.37 30.30
CA VAL A 40 -54.42 -27.60 29.08
C VAL A 40 -54.10 -28.98 28.48
N GLN A 41 -52.82 -29.35 28.43
CA GLN A 41 -52.40 -30.65 27.91
C GLN A 41 -52.96 -31.84 28.73
N ARG A 42 -53.18 -31.68 30.04
CA ARG A 42 -53.87 -32.69 30.86
C ARG A 42 -55.33 -32.85 30.46
N LEU A 43 -56.02 -31.76 30.10
CA LEU A 43 -57.41 -31.82 29.62
C LEU A 43 -57.52 -32.58 28.29
N ILE A 44 -56.50 -32.50 27.44
CA ILE A 44 -56.43 -33.24 26.17
C ILE A 44 -56.16 -34.73 26.40
N LYS A 45 -55.23 -35.07 27.30
CA LYS A 45 -54.74 -36.46 27.48
C LYS A 45 -55.71 -37.42 28.21
N ARG A 46 -56.93 -37.01 28.55
CA ARG A 46 -57.99 -37.83 29.23
C ARG A 46 -57.62 -38.44 30.59
N ASP A 47 -56.41 -38.26 31.10
CA ASP A 47 -56.06 -38.61 32.48
C ASP A 47 -56.62 -37.54 33.43
N SER A 48 -57.54 -37.95 34.32
CA SER A 48 -58.19 -37.19 35.41
C SER A 48 -58.25 -35.66 35.20
N ARG A 49 -59.44 -35.13 34.90
CA ARG A 49 -59.67 -33.72 34.49
C ARG A 49 -59.03 -32.61 35.37
N GLY A 50 -58.58 -32.90 36.59
CA GLY A 50 -57.85 -31.92 37.43
C GLY A 50 -58.62 -30.61 37.64
N GLU A 51 -57.92 -29.56 38.06
CA GLU A 51 -58.51 -28.21 38.08
C GLU A 51 -58.37 -27.55 36.70
N GLN A 52 -59.51 -27.21 36.09
CA GLN A 52 -59.56 -26.47 34.84
C GLN A 52 -58.98 -25.05 35.05
N PRO A 53 -57.99 -24.63 34.25
CA PRO A 53 -57.47 -23.27 34.37
C PRO A 53 -58.54 -22.28 33.88
N LYS A 54 -58.66 -21.15 34.57
CA LYS A 54 -59.63 -20.08 34.26
C LYS A 54 -59.59 -19.62 32.81
N ILE A 55 -58.41 -19.68 32.19
CA ILE A 55 -58.23 -19.33 30.77
C ILE A 55 -59.07 -20.22 29.85
N VAL A 56 -59.22 -21.52 30.18
CA VAL A 56 -60.01 -22.46 29.38
C VAL A 56 -61.50 -22.24 29.60
N GLU A 57 -61.94 -21.99 30.84
CA GLU A 57 -63.35 -21.74 31.16
C GLU A 57 -63.91 -20.51 30.42
N GLU A 58 -63.16 -19.40 30.41
CA GLU A 58 -63.57 -18.19 29.71
C GLU A 58 -63.47 -18.34 28.17
N LEU A 59 -62.48 -19.10 27.69
CA LEU A 59 -62.31 -19.44 26.28
C LEU A 59 -63.48 -20.30 25.77
N GLU A 60 -63.89 -21.32 26.53
CA GLU A 60 -65.08 -22.15 26.28
C GLU A 60 -66.36 -21.33 26.21
N ARG A 61 -66.53 -20.39 27.15
CA ARG A 61 -67.69 -19.47 27.20
C ARG A 61 -67.79 -18.65 25.92
N ARG A 62 -66.67 -18.06 25.46
CA ARG A 62 -66.65 -17.24 24.23
C ARG A 62 -66.72 -18.07 22.97
N PHE A 63 -66.09 -19.23 22.94
CA PHE A 63 -66.20 -20.15 21.82
C PHE A 63 -67.65 -20.59 21.60
N ASN A 64 -68.37 -20.93 22.67
CA ASN A 64 -69.79 -21.27 22.60
C ASN A 64 -70.65 -20.09 22.08
N GLN A 65 -70.40 -18.88 22.57
CA GLN A 65 -71.06 -17.67 22.06
C GLN A 65 -70.77 -17.44 20.57
N ALA A 66 -69.52 -17.62 20.12
CA ALA A 66 -69.14 -17.46 18.73
C ALA A 66 -69.77 -18.55 17.84
N SER A 67 -69.75 -19.81 18.28
CA SER A 67 -70.33 -20.95 17.55
C SER A 67 -71.87 -20.86 17.42
N SER A 68 -72.54 -20.08 18.27
CA SER A 68 -73.99 -19.85 18.14
C SER A 68 -74.36 -18.87 17.01
N LYS A 69 -73.42 -18.00 16.61
CA LYS A 69 -73.64 -16.93 15.63
C LYS A 69 -72.91 -17.16 14.31
N LEU A 70 -71.83 -17.92 14.33
CA LEU A 70 -70.94 -18.15 13.20
C LEU A 70 -70.93 -19.64 12.84
N GLU A 71 -71.01 -19.92 11.54
CA GLU A 71 -70.96 -21.29 10.99
C GLU A 71 -69.57 -21.93 11.20
N GLN A 72 -68.51 -21.12 11.18
CA GLN A 72 -67.15 -21.55 11.49
C GLN A 72 -66.49 -20.50 12.40
N VAL A 73 -66.03 -20.94 13.58
CA VAL A 73 -65.30 -20.07 14.51
C VAL A 73 -63.82 -20.12 14.13
N ASN A 74 -63.17 -18.95 14.02
CA ASN A 74 -61.72 -18.88 13.86
C ASN A 74 -61.06 -19.13 15.22
N THR A 75 -60.76 -20.40 15.53
CA THR A 75 -60.18 -20.84 16.79
C THR A 75 -58.84 -20.16 17.08
N ALA A 76 -57.95 -20.06 16.08
CA ALA A 76 -56.64 -19.42 16.23
C ALA A 76 -56.74 -17.94 16.65
N ALA A 77 -57.62 -17.17 16.02
CA ALA A 77 -57.83 -15.76 16.37
C ALA A 77 -58.43 -15.59 17.78
N LEU A 78 -59.33 -16.50 18.17
CA LEU A 78 -59.92 -16.48 19.50
C LEU A 78 -58.86 -16.76 20.59
N VAL A 79 -58.04 -17.79 20.39
CA VAL A 79 -56.99 -18.18 21.33
C VAL A 79 -55.92 -17.08 21.46
N ASP A 80 -55.47 -16.49 20.33
CA ASP A 80 -54.47 -15.42 20.37
C ASP A 80 -55.01 -14.14 21.05
N GLN A 81 -56.27 -13.76 20.78
CA GLN A 81 -56.92 -12.63 21.46
C GLN A 81 -57.00 -12.83 22.99
N PHE A 82 -57.24 -14.05 23.45
CA PHE A 82 -57.28 -14.38 24.87
C PHE A 82 -55.89 -14.34 25.51
N TYR A 83 -54.88 -14.84 24.81
CA TYR A 83 -53.49 -14.74 25.25
C TYR A 83 -53.06 -13.28 25.47
N SER A 84 -53.43 -12.37 24.57
CA SER A 84 -53.10 -10.94 24.68
C SER A 84 -53.75 -10.27 25.91
N GLN A 85 -54.88 -10.80 26.40
CA GLN A 85 -55.59 -10.29 27.57
C GLN A 85 -55.10 -10.88 28.89
N GLU A 86 -54.33 -11.97 28.86
CA GLU A 86 -53.85 -12.65 30.05
C GLU A 86 -52.84 -11.78 30.81
N LYS A 87 -53.04 -11.67 32.14
CA LYS A 87 -52.25 -10.79 33.01
C LYS A 87 -51.53 -11.56 34.09
N ILE A 88 -50.24 -11.27 34.25
CA ILE A 88 -49.41 -11.75 35.36
C ILE A 88 -49.05 -10.56 36.24
N ARG A 89 -49.51 -10.57 37.49
CA ARG A 89 -49.27 -9.49 38.48
C ARG A 89 -49.61 -8.08 37.95
N GLY A 90 -50.67 -7.96 37.16
CA GLY A 90 -51.18 -6.69 36.64
C GLY A 90 -50.64 -6.25 35.26
N PHE A 91 -49.56 -6.86 34.78
CA PHE A 91 -49.00 -6.62 33.44
C PHE A 91 -49.45 -7.70 32.46
N THR A 92 -49.65 -7.34 31.19
CA THR A 92 -49.97 -8.35 30.17
C THR A 92 -48.73 -9.20 29.84
N CYS A 93 -48.96 -10.45 29.43
CA CYS A 93 -47.88 -11.34 29.01
C CYS A 93 -46.99 -10.70 27.92
N GLU A 94 -47.59 -9.97 26.99
CA GLU A 94 -46.90 -9.25 25.91
C GLU A 94 -46.05 -8.08 26.42
N GLN A 95 -46.55 -7.31 27.39
CA GLN A 95 -45.78 -6.23 28.01
C GLN A 95 -44.53 -6.76 28.72
N ILE A 96 -44.66 -7.88 29.43
CA ILE A 96 -43.54 -8.52 30.11
C ILE A 96 -42.52 -9.04 29.09
N ASP A 97 -42.98 -9.67 28.00
CA ASP A 97 -42.11 -10.18 26.95
C ASP A 97 -41.33 -9.04 26.26
N TYR A 98 -42.03 -7.95 25.92
CA TYR A 98 -41.42 -6.75 25.35
C TYR A 98 -40.40 -6.11 26.30
N PHE A 99 -40.76 -5.97 27.58
CA PHE A 99 -39.85 -5.45 28.62
C PHE A 99 -38.57 -6.29 28.71
N CYS A 100 -38.67 -7.61 28.75
CA CYS A 100 -37.51 -8.48 28.82
C CYS A 100 -36.64 -8.40 27.55
N ARG A 101 -37.24 -8.14 26.38
CA ARG A 101 -36.53 -8.02 25.10
C ARG A 101 -35.76 -6.71 24.97
N ILE A 102 -36.25 -5.61 25.54
CA ILE A 102 -35.60 -4.29 25.42
C ILE A 102 -34.50 -4.06 26.46
N ILE A 103 -34.61 -4.65 27.65
CA ILE A 103 -33.69 -4.42 28.77
C ILE A 103 -32.21 -4.69 28.45
N PRO A 104 -31.81 -5.77 27.74
CA PRO A 104 -30.41 -5.97 27.37
C PRO A 104 -29.81 -4.82 26.57
N ASN A 105 -30.55 -4.30 25.58
CA ASN A 105 -30.12 -3.17 24.77
C ASN A 105 -30.09 -1.87 25.59
N LEU A 106 -31.06 -1.71 26.50
CA LEU A 106 -31.12 -0.56 27.41
C LEU A 106 -29.92 -0.54 28.36
N LEU A 107 -29.52 -1.69 28.90
CA LEU A 107 -28.35 -1.85 29.78
C LEU A 107 -27.04 -1.52 29.06
N LEU A 108 -26.93 -1.92 27.80
CA LEU A 108 -25.79 -1.56 26.96
C LEU A 108 -25.73 -0.05 26.73
N SER A 109 -26.85 0.58 26.39
CA SER A 109 -26.96 2.04 26.26
C SER A 109 -26.64 2.77 27.56
N PHE A 110 -27.10 2.28 28.71
CA PHE A 110 -26.76 2.85 30.02
C PHE A 110 -25.29 2.66 30.37
N GLY A 111 -24.66 1.54 29.99
CA GLY A 111 -23.22 1.34 30.15
C GLY A 111 -22.40 2.35 29.34
N LEU A 112 -22.77 2.57 28.08
CA LEU A 112 -22.16 3.60 27.22
C LEU A 112 -22.37 5.01 27.78
N LEU A 113 -23.60 5.34 28.19
CA LEU A 113 -23.94 6.63 28.81
C LEU A 113 -23.09 6.88 30.07
N GLY A 114 -22.90 5.87 30.91
CA GLY A 114 -22.04 5.95 32.09
C GLY A 114 -20.58 6.27 31.75
N THR A 115 -20.06 5.72 30.65
CA THR A 115 -18.71 6.02 30.16
C THR A 115 -18.58 7.47 29.71
N PHE A 116 -19.51 7.94 28.88
CA PHE A 116 -19.51 9.32 28.41
C PHE A 116 -19.64 10.30 29.56
N PHE A 117 -20.58 10.07 30.47
CA PHE A 117 -20.78 10.90 31.65
C PHE A 117 -19.52 10.96 32.54
N GLY A 118 -18.87 9.81 32.76
CA GLY A 118 -17.64 9.75 33.54
C GLY A 118 -16.45 10.46 32.91
N ILE A 119 -16.27 10.35 31.59
CA ILE A 119 -15.24 11.09 30.86
C ILE A 119 -15.52 12.60 30.93
N THR A 120 -16.78 13.03 30.77
CA THR A 120 -17.15 14.45 30.88
C THR A 120 -16.83 15.02 32.26
N VAL A 121 -17.17 14.31 33.34
CA VAL A 121 -16.84 14.74 34.72
C VAL A 121 -15.33 14.79 34.93
N ASN A 122 -14.59 13.80 34.43
CA ASN A 122 -13.12 13.76 34.51
C ASN A 122 -12.49 14.96 33.80
N LEU A 123 -12.87 15.23 32.54
CA LEU A 123 -12.35 16.39 31.79
C LEU A 123 -12.67 17.71 32.47
N SER A 124 -13.86 17.85 33.07
CA SER A 124 -14.22 19.06 33.83
C SER A 124 -13.36 19.22 35.09
N ALA A 125 -13.09 18.13 35.82
CA ALA A 125 -12.26 18.16 37.02
C ALA A 125 -10.79 18.47 36.67
N LEU A 126 -10.27 17.87 35.59
CA LEU A 126 -8.93 18.11 35.09
C LEU A 126 -8.74 19.58 34.66
N SER A 127 -9.74 20.16 33.97
CA SER A 127 -9.74 21.57 33.58
C SER A 127 -9.70 22.51 34.79
N GLN A 128 -10.44 22.22 35.86
CA GLN A 128 -10.40 23.03 37.09
C GLN A 128 -9.05 22.97 37.81
N ILE A 129 -8.45 21.77 37.93
CA ILE A 129 -7.13 21.57 38.55
C ILE A 129 -6.05 22.32 37.78
N ILE A 130 -6.04 22.21 36.44
CA ILE A 130 -5.08 22.92 35.58
C ILE A 130 -5.22 24.44 35.73
N ASN A 131 -6.44 24.95 35.85
CA ASN A 131 -6.70 26.39 36.00
C ASN A 131 -6.40 26.95 37.40
N GLN A 132 -6.32 26.11 38.44
CA GLN A 132 -6.12 26.53 39.83
C GLN A 132 -4.70 26.26 40.36
N THR A 133 -3.88 25.48 39.66
CA THR A 133 -2.53 25.13 40.14
C THR A 133 -1.52 26.21 39.76
N ASN A 134 -1.00 26.94 40.75
CA ASN A 134 0.17 27.81 40.58
C ASN A 134 1.42 26.93 40.35
N ALA A 135 2.25 27.30 39.36
CA ALA A 135 3.29 26.49 38.73
C ALA A 135 4.48 26.02 39.61
N SER A 136 4.42 26.10 40.94
CA SER A 136 5.56 25.83 41.83
C SER A 136 5.58 24.44 42.48
N ASP A 137 4.48 23.69 42.52
CA ASP A 137 4.41 22.37 43.19
C ASP A 137 3.91 21.25 42.27
N VAL A 138 4.81 20.71 41.44
CA VAL A 138 4.55 19.56 40.56
C VAL A 138 4.11 18.32 41.35
N SER A 139 4.59 18.14 42.59
CA SER A 139 4.21 17.03 43.47
C SER A 139 2.75 17.11 43.94
N ASN A 140 2.21 18.31 44.13
CA ASN A 140 0.80 18.50 44.47
C ASN A 140 -0.10 18.27 43.25
N LEU A 141 0.35 18.67 42.06
CA LEU A 141 -0.36 18.43 40.80
C LEU A 141 -0.56 16.92 40.53
N VAL A 142 0.47 16.08 40.76
CA VAL A 142 0.35 14.62 40.58
C VAL A 142 -0.68 14.01 41.54
N ASN A 143 -0.71 14.46 42.80
CA ASN A 143 -1.69 14.00 43.77
C ASN A 143 -3.12 14.48 43.43
N GLU A 144 -3.27 15.66 42.85
CA GLU A 144 -4.57 16.17 42.38
C GLU A 144 -5.05 15.48 41.11
N LEU A 145 -4.15 15.07 40.21
CA LEU A 145 -4.46 14.30 39.00
C LEU A 145 -4.89 12.85 39.26
N ASN A 146 -4.54 12.28 40.42
CA ASN A 146 -4.98 10.93 40.79
C ASN A 146 -6.50 10.83 40.98
N LYS A 147 -7.17 11.89 41.47
CA LYS A 147 -8.62 11.89 41.71
C LYS A 147 -9.44 11.77 40.40
N PRO A 148 -9.18 12.57 39.34
CA PRO A 148 -9.84 12.40 38.05
C PRO A 148 -9.54 11.04 37.38
N LEU A 149 -8.31 10.53 37.50
CA LEU A 149 -7.92 9.22 36.96
C LEU A 149 -8.66 8.05 37.64
N GLU A 150 -8.90 8.12 38.95
CA GLU A 150 -9.72 7.15 39.68
C GLU A 150 -11.19 7.21 39.24
N GLY A 151 -11.73 8.42 39.06
CA GLY A 151 -13.09 8.63 38.52
C GLY A 151 -13.30 8.03 37.13
N MET A 152 -12.26 8.03 36.29
CA MET A 152 -12.26 7.36 34.98
C MET A 152 -12.44 5.85 35.11
N SER A 153 -11.69 5.21 36.01
CA SER A 153 -11.75 3.76 36.23
C SER A 153 -13.15 3.29 36.65
N ILE A 154 -13.84 4.09 37.48
CA ILE A 154 -15.20 3.78 37.96
C ILE A 154 -16.23 3.90 36.83
N ALA A 155 -16.08 4.88 35.95
CA ALA A 155 -16.94 5.03 34.77
C ALA A 155 -16.79 3.85 33.79
N PHE A 156 -15.54 3.43 33.54
CA PHE A 156 -15.27 2.23 32.73
C PHE A 156 -15.82 0.96 33.38
N THR A 157 -15.68 0.82 34.70
CA THR A 157 -16.22 -0.34 35.44
C THR A 157 -17.74 -0.40 35.36
N THR A 158 -18.43 0.75 35.43
CA THR A 158 -19.89 0.85 35.27
C THR A 158 -20.35 0.40 33.88
N SER A 159 -19.59 0.76 32.84
CA SER A 159 -19.83 0.31 31.47
C SER A 159 -19.63 -1.19 31.30
N LEU A 160 -18.55 -1.72 31.86
CA LEU A 160 -18.25 -3.15 31.85
C LEU A 160 -19.35 -3.95 32.55
N ILE A 161 -19.88 -3.46 33.67
CA ILE A 161 -21.02 -4.05 34.37
C ILE A 161 -22.28 -4.04 33.49
N GLY A 162 -22.57 -2.93 32.79
CA GLY A 162 -23.71 -2.83 31.87
C GLY A 162 -23.62 -3.82 30.71
N ILE A 163 -22.45 -3.93 30.09
CA ILE A 163 -22.18 -4.90 29.00
C ILE A 163 -22.28 -6.34 29.52
N PHE A 164 -21.67 -6.63 30.67
CA PHE A 164 -21.70 -7.96 31.28
C PHE A 164 -23.13 -8.40 31.61
N LEU A 165 -23.91 -7.54 32.28
CA LEU A 165 -25.31 -7.83 32.61
C LEU A 165 -26.20 -7.94 31.37
N SER A 166 -25.93 -7.14 30.32
CA SER A 166 -26.60 -7.27 29.03
C SER A 166 -26.34 -8.62 28.36
N ALA A 167 -25.08 -9.08 28.37
CA ALA A 167 -24.69 -10.39 27.84
C ALA A 167 -25.34 -11.54 28.63
N VAL A 168 -25.29 -11.48 29.97
CA VAL A 168 -25.93 -12.47 30.85
C VAL A 168 -27.44 -12.52 30.59
N LEU A 169 -28.12 -11.37 30.54
CA LEU A 169 -29.56 -11.31 30.27
C LEU A 169 -29.93 -11.83 28.89
N THR A 170 -29.10 -11.59 27.88
CA THR A 170 -29.32 -12.13 26.53
C THR A 170 -29.30 -13.65 26.54
N VAL A 171 -28.32 -14.25 27.22
CA VAL A 171 -28.24 -15.71 27.41
C VAL A 171 -29.46 -16.23 28.18
N PHE A 172 -29.83 -15.56 29.28
CA PHE A 172 -31.01 -15.92 30.08
C PHE A 172 -32.31 -15.87 29.29
N ASN A 173 -32.52 -14.82 28.49
CA ASN A 173 -33.68 -14.68 27.61
C ASN A 173 -33.75 -15.78 26.54
N SER A 174 -32.59 -16.27 26.11
CA SER A 174 -32.46 -17.38 25.16
C SER A 174 -32.79 -18.73 25.81
N ILE A 175 -32.25 -19.01 27.01
CA ILE A 175 -32.53 -20.25 27.76
C ILE A 175 -34.01 -20.35 28.11
N TRP A 176 -34.60 -19.29 28.66
CA TRP A 176 -36.03 -19.21 28.96
C TRP A 176 -36.79 -18.54 27.82
N ASN A 177 -36.87 -19.25 26.70
CA ASN A 177 -37.55 -18.80 25.51
C ASN A 177 -39.09 -18.81 25.73
N THR A 178 -39.65 -17.63 26.00
CA THR A 178 -41.09 -17.40 26.17
C THR A 178 -41.86 -17.56 24.87
N SER A 179 -41.25 -17.32 23.70
CA SER A 179 -41.92 -17.49 22.40
C SER A 179 -42.27 -18.96 22.15
N PHE A 180 -41.36 -19.88 22.50
CA PHE A 180 -41.65 -21.32 22.44
C PHE A 180 -42.75 -21.72 23.43
N ALA A 181 -42.71 -21.19 24.66
CA ALA A 181 -43.75 -21.45 25.65
C ALA A 181 -45.13 -20.89 25.23
N LYS A 182 -45.16 -19.69 24.62
CA LYS A 182 -46.36 -19.09 24.02
C LYS A 182 -46.92 -20.02 22.95
N TYR A 183 -46.10 -20.42 21.97
CA TYR A 183 -46.54 -21.28 20.89
C TYR A 183 -47.11 -22.61 21.40
N ARG A 184 -46.44 -23.24 22.37
CA ARG A 184 -46.92 -24.48 22.99
C ARG A 184 -48.27 -24.28 23.68
N LEU A 185 -48.48 -23.17 24.39
CA LEU A 185 -49.76 -22.87 25.03
C LEU A 185 -50.86 -22.67 23.98
N LEU A 186 -50.62 -21.83 22.97
CA LEU A 186 -51.59 -21.56 21.89
C LEU A 186 -51.99 -22.86 21.19
N SER A 187 -51.01 -23.68 20.79
CA SER A 187 -51.26 -24.96 20.13
C SER A 187 -52.05 -25.93 21.01
N CYS A 188 -51.76 -26.00 22.32
CA CYS A 188 -52.56 -26.83 23.23
C CYS A 188 -54.00 -26.30 23.38
N LEU A 189 -54.19 -24.97 23.43
CA LEU A 189 -55.54 -24.39 23.53
C LEU A 189 -56.35 -24.61 22.26
N GLU A 190 -55.72 -24.50 21.09
CA GLU A 190 -56.33 -24.79 19.78
C GLU A 190 -56.69 -26.28 19.65
N ASP A 191 -55.76 -27.19 19.97
CA ASP A 191 -55.99 -28.64 19.99
C ASP A 191 -57.14 -29.02 20.94
N TYR A 192 -57.17 -28.43 22.14
CA TYR A 192 -58.29 -28.63 23.07
C TYR A 192 -59.62 -28.14 22.49
N LEU A 193 -59.65 -26.94 21.91
CA LEU A 193 -60.89 -26.39 21.36
C LEU A 193 -61.39 -27.20 20.16
N ASP A 194 -60.53 -27.53 19.21
CA ASP A 194 -60.96 -28.18 17.96
C ASP A 194 -61.21 -29.68 18.14
N ASN A 195 -60.42 -30.38 18.96
CA ASN A 195 -60.52 -31.85 19.06
C ASN A 195 -61.29 -32.34 20.30
N ILE A 196 -61.43 -31.54 21.35
CA ILE A 196 -62.16 -31.94 22.58
C ILE A 196 -63.48 -31.17 22.70
N TYR A 197 -63.46 -29.84 22.60
CA TYR A 197 -64.62 -29.00 22.93
C TYR A 197 -65.58 -28.79 21.75
N LEU A 198 -65.08 -28.57 20.53
CA LEU A 198 -65.88 -28.37 19.31
C LEU A 198 -66.84 -29.56 19.07
N PRO A 199 -66.43 -30.85 19.16
CA PRO A 199 -67.36 -31.97 19.06
C PRO A 199 -68.43 -32.01 20.16
N GLN A 200 -68.15 -31.47 21.36
CA GLN A 200 -69.12 -31.41 22.47
C GLN A 200 -70.17 -30.32 22.25
N VAL A 201 -69.81 -29.20 21.61
CA VAL A 201 -70.71 -28.06 21.36
C VAL A 201 -71.48 -28.19 20.04
N GLN A 202 -70.86 -28.75 18.99
CA GLN A 202 -71.47 -28.97 17.67
C GLN A 202 -72.10 -30.35 17.49
N GLY A 203 -72.33 -31.11 18.58
CA GLY A 203 -72.80 -32.50 18.58
C GLY A 203 -74.04 -32.87 17.74
N ASP A 204 -74.69 -31.92 17.07
CA ASP A 204 -75.60 -32.17 15.94
C ASP A 204 -75.20 -31.26 14.77
N THR A 205 -74.83 -31.86 13.64
CA THR A 205 -74.61 -31.11 12.41
C THR A 205 -75.91 -30.42 11.97
N ARG A 206 -75.85 -29.34 11.18
CA ARG A 206 -77.07 -28.70 10.62
C ARG A 206 -77.96 -29.73 9.89
N LEU A 207 -77.36 -30.78 9.35
CA LEU A 207 -78.05 -31.89 8.71
C LEU A 207 -78.92 -32.66 9.73
N ASP A 208 -78.42 -32.98 10.92
CA ASP A 208 -79.17 -33.71 11.95
C ASP A 208 -80.37 -32.90 12.48
N LYS A 209 -80.19 -31.57 12.68
CA LYS A 209 -81.30 -30.70 13.09
C LYS A 209 -82.37 -30.56 12.02
N ILE A 210 -81.99 -30.52 10.74
CA ILE A 210 -82.92 -30.46 9.61
C ILE A 210 -83.63 -31.81 9.42
N VAL A 211 -82.90 -32.92 9.52
CA VAL A 211 -83.44 -34.29 9.41
C VAL A 211 -84.41 -34.57 10.54
N ASN A 212 -84.07 -34.28 11.79
CA ASN A 212 -84.97 -34.50 12.93
C ASN A 212 -86.24 -33.63 12.86
N LYS A 213 -86.14 -32.39 12.37
CA LYS A 213 -87.30 -31.53 12.16
C LYS A 213 -88.18 -32.04 11.00
N MET A 214 -87.58 -32.54 9.92
CA MET A 214 -88.30 -33.17 8.80
C MET A 214 -89.03 -34.45 9.22
N VAL A 215 -88.37 -35.32 10.00
CA VAL A 215 -88.97 -36.57 10.52
C VAL A 215 -90.16 -36.25 11.43
N SER A 216 -90.05 -35.27 12.33
CA SER A 216 -91.15 -34.87 13.21
C SER A 216 -92.37 -34.32 12.45
N GLN A 217 -92.16 -33.58 11.36
CA GLN A 217 -93.26 -33.08 10.52
C GLN A 217 -93.93 -34.18 9.70
N GLN A 218 -93.18 -35.21 9.31
CA GLN A 218 -93.72 -36.36 8.57
C GLN A 218 -94.58 -37.25 9.47
N ASP A 219 -94.20 -37.42 10.74
CA ASP A 219 -94.95 -38.20 11.73
C ASP A 219 -96.31 -37.54 12.09
N GLU A 220 -96.33 -36.21 12.23
CA GLU A 220 -97.57 -35.44 12.45
C GLU A 220 -98.52 -35.53 11.25
N PHE A 221 -97.98 -35.49 10.02
CA PHE A 221 -98.77 -35.63 8.80
C PHE A 221 -99.44 -37.02 8.70
N LEU A 222 -98.69 -38.09 8.94
CA LEU A 222 -99.21 -39.47 8.85
C LEU A 222 -100.29 -39.75 9.89
N THR A 223 -100.14 -39.20 11.10
CA THR A 223 -101.13 -39.32 12.17
C THR A 223 -102.45 -38.64 11.79
N ARG A 224 -102.39 -37.39 11.32
CA ARG A 224 -103.61 -36.64 10.91
C ARG A 224 -104.27 -37.23 9.67
N PHE A 225 -103.50 -37.79 8.74
CA PHE A 225 -104.03 -38.47 7.56
C PHE A 225 -104.81 -39.74 7.94
N GLY A 226 -104.26 -40.56 8.85
CA GLY A 226 -104.89 -41.79 9.32
C GLY A 226 -106.24 -41.55 10.00
N ASP A 227 -106.32 -40.53 10.87
CA ASP A 227 -107.55 -40.19 11.59
C ASP A 227 -108.66 -39.69 10.65
N THR A 228 -108.31 -38.87 9.65
CA THR A 228 -109.29 -38.27 8.73
C THR A 228 -109.88 -39.30 7.75
N VAL A 229 -109.08 -40.25 7.28
CA VAL A 229 -109.54 -41.30 6.34
C VAL A 229 -110.40 -42.34 7.04
N ARG A 230 -110.11 -42.68 8.30
CA ARG A 230 -110.91 -43.65 9.07
C ARG A 230 -112.34 -43.15 9.34
N ASP A 231 -112.47 -41.89 9.73
CA ASP A 231 -113.77 -41.25 10.00
C ASP A 231 -114.68 -41.15 8.77
N ALA A 232 -114.09 -40.97 7.57
CA ALA A 232 -114.84 -40.87 6.32
C ALA A 232 -115.40 -42.22 5.83
N VAL A 233 -114.66 -43.31 6.05
CA VAL A 233 -115.06 -44.66 5.60
C VAL A 233 -116.08 -45.29 6.56
N GLU A 234 -115.95 -45.07 7.86
CA GLU A 234 -116.84 -45.64 8.90
C GLU A 234 -118.27 -45.09 8.82
N LYS A 235 -118.44 -43.81 8.46
CA LYS A 235 -119.77 -43.18 8.26
C LYS A 235 -120.49 -43.60 6.97
N SER A 236 -119.74 -44.01 5.94
CA SER A 236 -120.32 -44.24 4.60
C SER A 236 -120.89 -45.65 4.41
N ILE A 237 -120.30 -46.67 5.04
CA ILE A 237 -120.64 -48.08 4.75
C ILE A 237 -121.69 -48.66 5.72
N GLY A 238 -121.81 -48.14 6.95
CA GLY A 238 -122.70 -48.69 7.99
C GLY A 238 -124.21 -48.51 7.73
N ASN A 239 -124.63 -47.45 7.03
CA ASN A 239 -126.05 -47.14 6.81
C ASN A 239 -126.65 -47.79 5.55
N VAL A 240 -125.83 -48.17 4.57
CA VAL A 240 -126.29 -48.70 3.27
C VAL A 240 -126.80 -50.15 3.39
N ALA A 241 -126.25 -50.95 4.30
CA ALA A 241 -126.65 -52.34 4.50
C ALA A 241 -128.05 -52.51 5.13
N LYS A 242 -128.56 -51.49 5.82
CA LYS A 242 -129.86 -51.53 6.53
C LYS A 242 -131.03 -51.10 5.65
N GLN A 243 -130.80 -50.22 4.66
CA GLN A 243 -131.84 -49.70 3.75
C GLN A 243 -132.28 -50.70 2.67
N ILE A 244 -131.44 -51.68 2.33
CA ILE A 244 -131.74 -52.66 1.26
C ILE A 244 -132.75 -53.74 1.74
N ALA A 245 -132.82 -54.02 3.05
CA ALA A 245 -133.71 -55.03 3.61
C ALA A 245 -135.17 -54.56 3.75
N ASP A 246 -135.38 -53.26 3.99
CA ASP A 246 -136.71 -52.68 4.23
C ASP A 246 -137.44 -52.31 2.91
N GLY A 247 -136.72 -52.00 1.84
CA GLY A 247 -137.30 -51.57 0.55
C GLY A 247 -138.11 -52.63 -0.21
N ASN A 248 -137.91 -53.92 0.05
CA ASN A 248 -138.66 -54.99 -0.63
C ASN A 248 -140.10 -55.17 -0.11
N LYS A 249 -140.45 -54.57 1.03
CA LYS A 249 -141.78 -54.67 1.64
C LYS A 249 -142.72 -53.51 1.23
N GLU A 250 -142.17 -52.42 0.70
CA GLU A 250 -142.87 -51.14 0.48
C GLU A 250 -143.46 -50.99 -0.94
N VAL A 251 -143.06 -51.84 -1.89
CA VAL A 251 -143.49 -51.79 -3.31
C VAL A 251 -145.00 -52.07 -3.48
N THR A 252 -145.63 -52.77 -2.54
CA THR A 252 -147.07 -53.09 -2.62
C THR A 252 -147.97 -51.94 -2.10
N ASP A 253 -147.45 -51.08 -1.22
CA ASP A 253 -148.22 -49.95 -0.65
C ASP A 253 -148.11 -48.64 -1.46
N LEU A 254 -147.13 -48.56 -2.37
CA LEU A 254 -146.82 -47.36 -3.17
C LEU A 254 -147.91 -46.97 -4.19
N ALA A 255 -148.83 -47.88 -4.53
CA ALA A 255 -149.95 -47.56 -5.43
C ALA A 255 -150.97 -46.57 -4.81
N LYS A 256 -151.01 -46.43 -3.48
CA LYS A 256 -151.96 -45.56 -2.78
C LYS A 256 -151.40 -44.17 -2.43
N GLN A 257 -150.07 -43.99 -2.42
CA GLN A 257 -149.38 -42.75 -2.02
C GLN A 257 -149.21 -41.70 -3.15
N VAL A 258 -149.52 -42.04 -4.40
CA VAL A 258 -149.28 -41.16 -5.57
C VAL A 258 -150.09 -39.86 -5.51
N TYR A 259 -151.25 -39.86 -4.84
CA TYR A 259 -152.11 -38.67 -4.74
C TYR A 259 -151.71 -37.69 -3.62
N GLU A 260 -151.00 -38.14 -2.58
CA GLU A 260 -150.55 -37.28 -1.47
C GLU A 260 -149.21 -36.57 -1.76
N ARG A 261 -148.34 -37.18 -2.60
CA ARG A 261 -147.00 -36.66 -2.93
C ARG A 261 -146.98 -35.36 -3.75
N PHE A 262 -148.08 -35.00 -4.40
CA PHE A 262 -148.15 -33.75 -5.19
C PHE A 262 -148.18 -32.48 -4.32
N THR A 263 -148.66 -32.56 -3.08
CA THR A 263 -148.71 -31.42 -2.14
C THR A 263 -147.36 -31.20 -1.44
N GLU A 264 -146.60 -32.27 -1.19
CA GLU A 264 -145.30 -32.23 -0.51
C GLU A 264 -144.17 -31.71 -1.43
N ALA A 265 -144.25 -31.99 -2.73
CA ALA A 265 -143.33 -31.46 -3.74
C ALA A 265 -143.30 -29.92 -3.80
N ALA A 266 -144.44 -29.26 -3.57
CA ALA A 266 -144.55 -27.81 -3.54
C ALA A 266 -143.81 -27.17 -2.34
N GLY A 267 -143.77 -27.83 -1.18
CA GLY A 267 -143.01 -27.39 -0.01
C GLY A 267 -141.49 -27.55 -0.18
N THR A 268 -141.07 -28.60 -0.88
CA THR A 268 -139.65 -28.89 -1.15
C THR A 268 -139.04 -27.89 -2.15
N ILE A 269 -139.81 -27.45 -3.15
CA ILE A 269 -139.41 -26.40 -4.10
C ILE A 269 -139.21 -25.05 -3.39
N SER A 270 -140.03 -24.74 -2.39
CA SER A 270 -139.86 -23.52 -1.57
C SER A 270 -138.59 -23.56 -0.71
N GLY A 271 -138.28 -24.69 -0.07
CA GLY A 271 -137.03 -24.88 0.68
C GLY A 271 -135.77 -24.84 -0.20
N ALA A 272 -135.85 -25.42 -1.41
CA ALA A 272 -134.78 -25.35 -2.40
C ALA A 272 -134.55 -23.91 -2.91
N ALA A 273 -135.62 -23.14 -3.14
CA ALA A 273 -135.52 -21.74 -3.53
C ALA A 273 -134.86 -20.86 -2.44
N ASN A 274 -135.16 -21.13 -1.17
CA ASN A 274 -134.55 -20.41 -0.05
C ASN A 274 -133.06 -20.77 0.12
N THR A 275 -132.72 -22.05 -0.06
CA THR A 275 -131.33 -22.52 -0.05
C THR A 275 -130.53 -21.91 -1.20
N PHE A 276 -131.11 -21.88 -2.41
CA PHE A 276 -130.49 -21.24 -3.58
C PHE A 276 -130.29 -19.73 -3.38
N SER A 277 -131.25 -19.04 -2.75
CA SER A 277 -131.12 -17.62 -2.41
C SER A 277 -129.98 -17.36 -1.42
N ASN A 278 -129.84 -18.19 -0.38
CA ASN A 278 -128.73 -18.09 0.58
C ASN A 278 -127.38 -18.32 -0.11
N SER A 279 -127.26 -19.37 -0.93
CA SER A 279 -126.04 -19.64 -1.70
C SER A 279 -125.70 -18.52 -2.68
N MET A 280 -126.69 -17.86 -3.28
CA MET A 280 -126.46 -16.72 -4.18
C MET A 280 -125.98 -15.48 -3.40
N THR A 281 -126.43 -15.32 -2.16
CA THR A 281 -125.97 -14.25 -1.26
C THR A 281 -124.51 -14.47 -0.83
N GLU A 282 -124.16 -15.72 -0.53
CA GLU A 282 -122.80 -16.13 -0.17
C GLU A 282 -121.83 -16.03 -1.37
N LEU A 283 -122.29 -16.40 -2.57
CA LEU A 283 -121.56 -16.21 -3.82
C LEU A 283 -121.31 -14.72 -4.12
N ASN A 284 -122.31 -13.87 -3.89
CA ASN A 284 -122.17 -12.43 -4.05
C ASN A 284 -121.15 -11.85 -3.05
N ALA A 285 -121.18 -12.26 -1.78
CA ALA A 285 -120.19 -11.86 -0.80
C ALA A 285 -118.77 -12.28 -1.22
N THR A 286 -118.61 -13.51 -1.72
CA THR A 286 -117.33 -14.03 -2.21
C THR A 286 -116.83 -13.28 -3.44
N SER A 287 -117.72 -12.94 -4.38
CA SER A 287 -117.41 -12.14 -5.57
C SER A 287 -116.92 -10.73 -5.20
N GLN A 288 -117.53 -10.09 -4.19
CA GLN A 288 -117.07 -8.79 -3.70
C GLN A 288 -115.69 -8.87 -3.06
N ILE A 289 -115.39 -9.92 -2.29
CA ILE A 289 -114.06 -10.15 -1.72
C ILE A 289 -113.02 -10.33 -2.83
N PHE A 290 -113.35 -11.07 -3.89
CA PHE A 290 -112.45 -11.27 -5.03
C PHE A 290 -112.20 -9.96 -5.78
N LYS A 291 -113.25 -9.17 -6.04
CA LYS A 291 -113.13 -7.85 -6.64
C LYS A 291 -112.27 -6.91 -5.79
N HIS A 292 -112.49 -6.88 -4.47
CA HIS A 292 -111.70 -6.05 -3.56
C HIS A 292 -110.22 -6.47 -3.53
N SER A 293 -109.95 -7.78 -3.56
CA SER A 293 -108.58 -8.30 -3.63
C SER A 293 -107.90 -7.92 -4.95
N ALA A 294 -108.62 -7.96 -6.07
CA ALA A 294 -108.12 -7.52 -7.37
C ALA A 294 -107.84 -6.01 -7.40
N GLU A 295 -108.71 -5.19 -6.83
CA GLU A 295 -108.50 -3.74 -6.70
C GLU A 295 -107.31 -3.40 -5.78
N ILE A 296 -107.11 -4.14 -4.68
CA ILE A 296 -105.92 -4.02 -3.83
C ILE A 296 -104.67 -4.37 -4.63
N PHE A 297 -104.69 -5.47 -5.40
CA PHE A 297 -103.55 -5.90 -6.18
C PHE A 297 -103.19 -4.88 -7.28
N GLU A 298 -104.19 -4.36 -7.99
CA GLU A 298 -104.02 -3.30 -9.00
C GLU A 298 -103.40 -2.02 -8.38
N LYS A 299 -103.82 -1.64 -7.16
CA LYS A 299 -103.30 -0.47 -6.45
C LYS A 299 -101.98 -0.70 -5.69
N SER A 300 -101.60 -1.95 -5.45
CA SER A 300 -100.49 -2.30 -4.54
C SER A 300 -99.09 -1.90 -5.01
N GLN A 301 -98.95 -1.38 -6.24
CA GLN A 301 -97.66 -1.11 -6.90
C GLN A 301 -96.66 -2.27 -6.84
N PHE A 302 -97.15 -3.49 -6.58
CA PHE A 302 -96.31 -4.66 -6.39
C PHE A 302 -95.43 -4.93 -7.62
N SER A 303 -96.00 -4.80 -8.82
CA SER A 303 -95.26 -4.94 -10.09
C SER A 303 -94.14 -3.89 -10.23
N GLN A 304 -94.39 -2.65 -9.81
CA GLN A 304 -93.38 -1.58 -9.84
C GLN A 304 -92.27 -1.81 -8.81
N GLN A 305 -92.61 -2.24 -7.59
CA GLN A 305 -91.62 -2.57 -6.57
C GLN A 305 -90.78 -3.80 -6.95
N LEU A 306 -91.40 -4.84 -7.52
CA LEU A 306 -90.70 -6.02 -8.02
C LEU A 306 -89.73 -5.64 -9.16
N SER A 307 -90.16 -4.79 -10.08
CA SER A 307 -89.32 -4.25 -11.15
C SER A 307 -88.14 -3.43 -10.60
N ALA A 308 -88.40 -2.52 -9.65
CA ALA A 308 -87.36 -1.71 -9.01
C ALA A 308 -86.33 -2.58 -8.27
N ALA A 309 -86.78 -3.57 -7.51
CA ALA A 309 -85.92 -4.53 -6.83
C ALA A 309 -85.07 -5.34 -7.83
N THR A 310 -85.64 -5.71 -8.98
CA THR A 310 -84.91 -6.43 -10.05
C THR A 310 -83.83 -5.53 -10.69
N ILE A 311 -84.13 -4.25 -10.91
CA ILE A 311 -83.15 -3.27 -11.39
C ILE A 311 -82.03 -3.05 -10.37
N ASP A 312 -82.36 -2.95 -9.09
CA ASP A 312 -81.36 -2.80 -8.02
C ASP A 312 -80.47 -4.04 -7.88
N LEU A 313 -81.04 -5.24 -8.06
CA LEU A 313 -80.28 -6.49 -8.10
C LEU A 313 -79.29 -6.50 -9.29
N ALA A 314 -79.75 -6.12 -10.48
CA ALA A 314 -78.90 -6.02 -11.67
C ALA A 314 -77.76 -4.99 -11.47
N ARG A 315 -78.06 -3.84 -10.85
CA ARG A 315 -77.05 -2.81 -10.54
C ARG A 315 -76.04 -3.30 -9.49
N THR A 316 -76.49 -4.10 -8.52
CA THR A 316 -75.62 -4.71 -7.52
C THR A 316 -74.68 -5.73 -8.16
N GLN A 317 -75.19 -6.54 -9.08
CA GLN A 317 -74.39 -7.50 -9.85
C GLN A 317 -73.32 -6.81 -10.70
N ASP A 318 -73.66 -5.69 -11.34
CA ASP A 318 -72.70 -4.89 -12.13
C ASP A 318 -71.57 -4.32 -11.24
N LYS A 319 -71.93 -3.72 -10.09
CA LYS A 319 -70.93 -3.25 -9.11
C LYS A 319 -70.05 -4.36 -8.56
N PHE A 320 -70.61 -5.54 -8.33
CA PHE A 320 -69.86 -6.71 -7.89
C PHE A 320 -68.85 -7.14 -8.96
N SER A 321 -69.24 -7.19 -10.23
CA SER A 321 -68.36 -7.49 -11.36
C SER A 321 -67.21 -6.47 -11.48
N GLN A 322 -67.51 -5.18 -11.35
CA GLN A 322 -66.50 -4.11 -11.33
C GLN A 322 -65.52 -4.29 -10.16
N SER A 323 -66.03 -4.62 -8.97
CA SER A 323 -65.20 -4.85 -7.78
C SER A 323 -64.28 -6.07 -7.97
N ALA A 324 -64.78 -7.15 -8.57
CA ALA A 324 -63.97 -8.32 -8.92
C ALA A 324 -62.87 -7.98 -9.94
N THR A 325 -63.18 -7.12 -10.92
CA THR A 325 -62.20 -6.64 -11.90
C THR A 325 -61.12 -5.78 -11.25
N SER A 326 -61.48 -4.83 -10.38
CA SER A 326 -60.51 -4.02 -9.63
C SER A 326 -59.65 -4.88 -8.70
N LEU A 327 -60.22 -5.92 -8.08
CA LEU A 327 -59.46 -6.86 -7.26
C LEU A 327 -58.44 -7.65 -8.09
N ALA A 328 -58.83 -8.09 -9.30
CA ALA A 328 -57.91 -8.77 -10.23
C ALA A 328 -56.75 -7.85 -10.64
N GLN A 329 -57.04 -6.59 -11.01
CA GLN A 329 -56.02 -5.59 -11.32
C GLN A 329 -55.08 -5.30 -10.14
N THR A 330 -55.63 -5.22 -8.93
CA THR A 330 -54.82 -5.02 -7.72
C THR A 330 -53.90 -6.21 -7.48
N THR A 331 -54.38 -7.43 -7.73
CA THR A 331 -53.58 -8.65 -7.61
C THR A 331 -52.43 -8.68 -8.63
N GLU A 332 -52.67 -8.21 -9.85
CA GLU A 332 -51.64 -8.05 -10.89
C GLU A 332 -50.58 -7.01 -10.50
N LEU A 333 -50.99 -5.86 -9.95
CA LEU A 333 -50.07 -4.85 -9.43
C LEU A 333 -49.20 -5.39 -8.29
N ILE A 334 -49.79 -6.15 -7.35
CA ILE A 334 -49.04 -6.81 -6.27
C ILE A 334 -48.01 -7.78 -6.85
N THR A 335 -48.37 -8.52 -7.90
CA THR A 335 -47.45 -9.44 -8.58
C THR A 335 -46.26 -8.70 -9.19
N THR A 336 -46.51 -7.56 -9.85
CA THR A 336 -45.46 -6.70 -10.40
C THR A 336 -44.54 -6.16 -9.30
N VAL A 337 -45.10 -5.69 -8.19
CA VAL A 337 -44.33 -5.20 -7.04
C VAL A 337 -43.46 -6.31 -6.43
N LEU A 338 -43.97 -7.55 -6.36
CA LEU A 338 -43.18 -8.70 -5.89
C LEU A 338 -41.97 -8.98 -6.79
N ILE A 339 -42.13 -8.87 -8.11
CA ILE A 339 -41.02 -9.02 -9.07
C ILE A 339 -39.98 -7.91 -8.86
N GLU A 340 -40.39 -6.67 -8.67
CA GLU A 340 -39.45 -5.57 -8.39
C GLU A 340 -38.73 -5.73 -7.05
N ILE A 341 -39.41 -6.19 -6.00
CA ILE A 341 -38.78 -6.49 -4.71
C ILE A 341 -37.71 -7.58 -4.88
N GLN A 342 -38.01 -8.61 -5.67
CA GLN A 342 -37.06 -9.68 -5.94
C GLN A 342 -35.83 -9.18 -6.73
N HIS A 343 -36.04 -8.30 -7.70
CA HIS A 343 -34.96 -7.63 -8.42
C HIS A 343 -34.10 -6.74 -7.50
N CYS A 344 -34.74 -5.96 -6.61
CA CYS A 344 -34.04 -5.14 -5.63
C CYS A 344 -33.20 -5.99 -4.66
N SER A 345 -33.74 -7.13 -4.23
CA SER A 345 -33.01 -8.11 -3.42
C SER A 345 -31.75 -8.61 -4.14
N GLN A 346 -31.81 -8.86 -5.45
CA GLN A 346 -30.63 -9.27 -6.22
C GLN A 346 -29.57 -8.18 -6.30
N ILE A 347 -29.98 -6.91 -6.48
CA ILE A 347 -29.06 -5.77 -6.43
C ILE A 347 -28.38 -5.67 -5.06
N LEU A 348 -29.12 -5.86 -3.96
CA LEU A 348 -28.53 -5.85 -2.61
C LEU A 348 -27.53 -6.98 -2.38
N ILE A 349 -27.77 -8.17 -2.95
CA ILE A 349 -26.81 -9.28 -2.92
C ILE A 349 -25.53 -8.89 -3.66
N ASN A 350 -25.64 -8.35 -4.88
CA ASN A 350 -24.48 -7.90 -5.66
C ASN A 350 -23.70 -6.79 -4.92
N LEU A 351 -24.41 -5.83 -4.32
CA LEU A 351 -23.79 -4.77 -3.50
C LEU A 351 -23.02 -5.36 -2.30
N ALA A 352 -23.54 -6.40 -1.66
CA ALA A 352 -22.84 -7.07 -0.58
C ALA A 352 -21.55 -7.76 -1.05
N GLU A 353 -21.54 -8.33 -2.27
CA GLU A 353 -20.33 -8.88 -2.89
C GLU A 353 -19.31 -7.78 -3.22
N ASP A 354 -19.75 -6.65 -3.77
CA ASP A 354 -18.88 -5.49 -4.03
C ASP A 354 -18.25 -4.96 -2.74
N ILE A 355 -19.03 -4.81 -1.67
CA ILE A 355 -18.52 -4.40 -0.35
C ILE A 355 -17.48 -5.40 0.16
N LYS A 356 -17.70 -6.71 -0.03
CA LYS A 356 -16.73 -7.74 0.35
C LYS A 356 -15.42 -7.59 -0.43
N SER A 357 -15.50 -7.35 -1.73
CA SER A 357 -14.34 -7.11 -2.60
C SER A 357 -13.55 -5.85 -2.20
N VAL A 358 -14.26 -4.75 -1.93
CA VAL A 358 -13.65 -3.50 -1.44
C VAL A 358 -12.96 -3.70 -0.09
N ASN A 359 -13.58 -4.47 0.81
CA ASN A 359 -12.98 -4.75 2.12
C ASN A 359 -11.70 -5.59 1.99
N GLN A 360 -11.69 -6.60 1.11
CA GLN A 360 -10.48 -7.37 0.80
C GLN A 360 -9.37 -6.50 0.21
N THR A 361 -9.71 -5.60 -0.71
CA THR A 361 -8.76 -4.65 -1.30
C THR A 361 -8.21 -3.70 -0.23
N SER A 362 -9.05 -3.26 0.71
CA SER A 362 -8.63 -2.41 1.83
C SER A 362 -7.64 -3.11 2.75
N PHE A 363 -7.81 -4.41 3.02
CA PHE A 363 -6.83 -5.21 3.74
C PHE A 363 -5.49 -5.29 2.99
N GLN A 364 -5.51 -5.48 1.67
CA GLN A 364 -4.28 -5.49 0.87
C GLN A 364 -3.55 -4.13 0.89
N ILE A 365 -4.30 -3.03 0.82
CA ILE A 365 -3.74 -1.67 0.94
C ILE A 365 -3.11 -1.45 2.32
N LEU A 366 -3.76 -1.92 3.38
CA LEU A 366 -3.21 -1.86 4.75
C LEU A 366 -1.90 -2.64 4.88
N ASP A 367 -1.85 -3.86 4.33
CA ASP A 367 -0.65 -4.70 4.33
C ASP A 367 0.50 -4.06 3.52
N LEU A 368 0.18 -3.48 2.36
CA LEU A 368 1.14 -2.71 1.55
C LEU A 368 1.65 -1.47 2.30
N HIS A 369 0.76 -0.75 3.00
CA HIS A 369 1.14 0.40 3.82
C HIS A 369 2.06 0.00 4.97
N GLN A 370 1.77 -1.10 5.66
CA GLN A 370 2.62 -1.62 6.74
C GLN A 370 4.00 -2.05 6.20
N THR A 371 4.01 -2.73 5.05
CA THR A 371 5.24 -3.11 4.34
C THR A 371 6.07 -1.87 3.95
N ASN A 372 5.43 -0.84 3.40
CA ASN A 372 6.09 0.43 3.06
C ASN A 372 6.62 1.15 4.30
N GLN A 373 5.90 1.14 5.43
CA GLN A 373 6.41 1.70 6.68
C GLN A 373 7.66 0.95 7.17
N ASN A 374 7.69 -0.37 7.05
CA ASN A 374 8.89 -1.16 7.38
C ASN A 374 10.08 -0.78 6.48
N TYR A 375 9.87 -0.68 5.17
CA TYR A 375 10.92 -0.23 4.24
C TYR A 375 11.41 1.18 4.54
N LEU A 376 10.50 2.12 4.85
CA LEU A 376 10.90 3.47 5.26
C LEU A 376 11.68 3.46 6.58
N GLY A 377 11.32 2.57 7.51
CA GLY A 377 12.06 2.31 8.74
C GLY A 377 13.51 1.86 8.50
N GLU A 378 13.78 1.13 7.41
CA GLU A 378 15.11 0.70 6.99
C GLU A 378 15.85 1.77 6.14
N ILE A 379 15.14 2.54 5.31
CA ILE A 379 15.73 3.56 4.43
C ILE A 379 16.29 4.74 5.23
N ILE A 380 15.58 5.21 6.26
CA ILE A 380 16.01 6.33 7.11
C ILE A 380 17.41 6.10 7.72
N PRO A 381 17.71 4.96 8.37
CA PRO A 381 19.03 4.69 8.90
C PRO A 381 20.08 4.52 7.80
N GLN A 382 19.74 3.95 6.64
CA GLN A 382 20.66 3.87 5.49
C GLN A 382 21.03 5.25 4.94
N LEU A 383 20.05 6.15 4.79
CA LEU A 383 20.29 7.55 4.41
C LEU A 383 21.18 8.26 5.43
N LYS A 384 20.94 8.05 6.73
CA LYS A 384 21.79 8.59 7.80
C LYS A 384 23.22 8.04 7.73
N GLN A 385 23.39 6.75 7.46
CA GLN A 385 24.70 6.13 7.26
C GLN A 385 25.41 6.67 6.00
N GLY A 386 24.67 6.86 4.90
CA GLY A 386 25.15 7.48 3.68
C GLY A 386 25.65 8.91 3.92
N SER A 387 24.84 9.73 4.60
CA SER A 387 25.21 11.09 5.02
C SER A 387 26.47 11.11 5.88
N ASN A 388 26.58 10.22 6.88
CA ASN A 388 27.79 10.09 7.70
C ASN A 388 29.03 9.70 6.87
N SER A 389 28.85 8.82 5.86
CA SER A 389 29.93 8.42 4.96
C SER A 389 30.36 9.56 4.05
N PHE A 390 29.40 10.34 3.55
CA PHE A 390 29.64 11.55 2.78
C PHE A 390 30.39 12.60 3.60
N GLN A 391 29.98 12.86 4.84
CA GLN A 391 30.69 13.76 5.75
C GLN A 391 32.14 13.32 5.98
N LYS A 392 32.37 12.01 6.14
CA LYS A 392 33.74 11.45 6.24
C LYS A 392 34.55 11.68 4.96
N ALA A 393 33.92 11.58 3.78
CA ALA A 393 34.57 11.84 2.50
C ALA A 393 34.93 13.32 2.34
N VAL A 394 34.01 14.24 2.66
CA VAL A 394 34.25 15.69 2.69
C VAL A 394 35.43 16.01 3.61
N ASN A 395 35.44 15.51 4.84
CA ASN A 395 36.56 15.72 5.77
C ASN A 395 37.90 15.17 5.26
N LYS A 396 37.88 14.13 4.42
CA LYS A 396 39.11 13.62 3.75
C LYS A 396 39.55 14.53 2.60
N LEU A 397 38.60 15.09 1.84
CA LEU A 397 38.88 16.06 0.79
C LEU A 397 39.49 17.33 1.37
N ASP A 398 38.94 17.88 2.45
CA ASP A 398 39.51 19.07 3.13
C ASP A 398 40.96 18.81 3.59
N LYS A 399 41.24 17.61 4.11
CA LYS A 399 42.60 17.20 4.49
C LYS A 399 43.52 17.06 3.28
N LEU A 400 43.02 16.60 2.14
CA LEU A 400 43.78 16.53 0.89
C LEU A 400 44.06 17.94 0.35
N GLU A 401 43.08 18.83 0.38
CA GLU A 401 43.23 20.23 0.01
C GLU A 401 44.32 20.90 0.84
N MET A 402 44.27 20.78 2.17
CA MET A 402 45.35 21.29 3.04
C MET A 402 46.72 20.70 2.70
N ARG A 403 46.81 19.39 2.38
CA ARG A 403 48.08 18.78 1.96
C ARG A 403 48.58 19.32 0.62
N ILE A 404 47.69 19.58 -0.33
CA ILE A 404 48.03 20.18 -1.63
C ILE A 404 48.55 21.60 -1.43
N VAL A 405 47.85 22.41 -0.63
CA VAL A 405 48.27 23.79 -0.29
C VAL A 405 49.66 23.77 0.37
N ASN A 406 49.84 22.97 1.43
CA ASN A 406 51.14 22.86 2.11
C ASN A 406 52.26 22.39 1.17
N LYS A 407 51.95 21.52 0.20
CA LYS A 407 52.94 21.03 -0.77
C LYS A 407 53.24 22.05 -1.86
N ALA A 408 52.26 22.85 -2.27
CA ALA A 408 52.47 24.01 -3.13
C ALA A 408 53.39 25.04 -2.45
N ASP A 409 53.18 25.33 -1.16
CA ASP A 409 54.09 26.17 -0.38
C ASP A 409 55.50 25.59 -0.30
N SER A 410 55.62 24.26 -0.14
CA SER A 410 56.93 23.60 -0.17
C SER A 410 57.64 23.70 -1.53
N LEU A 411 56.90 23.71 -2.64
CA LEU A 411 57.46 23.93 -3.97
C LEU A 411 57.93 25.37 -4.16
N ASN A 412 57.20 26.35 -3.61
CA ASN A 412 57.64 27.74 -3.57
C ASN A 412 58.96 27.90 -2.79
N ASN A 413 59.12 27.19 -1.67
CA ASN A 413 60.39 27.14 -0.95
C ASN A 413 61.53 26.50 -1.77
N VAL A 414 61.23 25.49 -2.60
CA VAL A 414 62.20 24.90 -3.53
C VAL A 414 62.59 25.90 -4.63
N GLU A 415 61.65 26.66 -5.17
CA GLU A 415 61.91 27.73 -6.14
C GLU A 415 62.85 28.81 -5.55
N VAL A 416 62.59 29.25 -4.33
CA VAL A 416 63.47 30.19 -3.60
C VAL A 416 64.87 29.60 -3.40
N ALA A 417 64.96 28.33 -2.98
CA ALA A 417 66.25 27.66 -2.79
C ALA A 417 67.03 27.49 -4.10
N LEU A 418 66.36 27.14 -5.21
CA LEU A 418 66.97 27.07 -6.54
C LEU A 418 67.46 28.43 -7.02
N THR A 419 66.72 29.50 -6.74
CA THR A 419 67.13 30.87 -7.05
C THR A 419 68.38 31.27 -6.27
N GLN A 420 68.45 30.95 -4.98
CA GLN A 420 69.65 31.17 -4.15
C GLN A 420 70.85 30.35 -4.63
N LEU A 421 70.63 29.11 -5.07
CA LEU A 421 71.69 28.26 -5.63
C LEU A 421 72.19 28.84 -6.95
N LEU A 422 71.30 29.34 -7.81
CA LEU A 422 71.65 30.02 -9.06
C LEU A 422 72.51 31.26 -8.80
N GLU A 423 72.12 32.09 -7.82
CA GLU A 423 72.90 33.26 -7.38
C GLU A 423 74.29 32.84 -6.89
N SER A 424 74.35 31.76 -6.10
CA SER A 424 75.61 31.22 -5.58
C SER A 424 76.53 30.71 -6.69
N VAL A 425 75.99 30.02 -7.70
CA VAL A 425 76.76 29.55 -8.87
C VAL A 425 77.26 30.74 -9.70
N LYS A 426 76.46 31.79 -9.86
CA LYS A 426 76.85 33.03 -10.55
C LYS A 426 78.00 33.73 -9.83
N ASP A 427 77.92 33.84 -8.50
CA ASP A 427 79.00 34.40 -7.68
C ASP A 427 80.26 33.54 -7.74
N TYR A 428 80.12 32.21 -7.68
CA TYR A 428 81.26 31.29 -7.83
C TYR A 428 81.93 31.44 -9.20
N THR A 429 81.13 31.55 -10.26
CA THR A 429 81.63 31.77 -11.63
C THR A 429 82.39 33.11 -11.72
N LYS A 430 81.86 34.17 -11.09
CA LYS A 430 82.53 35.48 -11.02
C LYS A 430 83.86 35.38 -10.26
N GLN A 431 83.89 34.67 -9.13
CA GLN A 431 85.12 34.45 -8.36
C GLN A 431 86.16 33.64 -9.14
N VAL A 432 85.74 32.59 -9.86
CA VAL A 432 86.63 31.81 -10.72
C VAL A 432 87.22 32.67 -11.83
N ASN A 433 86.43 33.53 -12.48
CA ASN A 433 86.93 34.44 -13.50
C ASN A 433 87.99 35.40 -12.95
N VAL A 434 87.76 35.99 -11.77
CA VAL A 434 88.75 36.84 -11.09
C VAL A 434 90.02 36.05 -10.70
N ALA A 435 89.88 34.79 -10.28
CA ALA A 435 91.02 33.94 -9.98
C ALA A 435 91.84 33.60 -11.22
N ILE A 436 91.20 33.35 -12.37
CA ILE A 436 91.85 33.13 -13.66
C ILE A 436 92.59 34.40 -14.12
N GLU A 437 91.98 35.58 -13.97
CA GLU A 437 92.60 36.86 -14.29
C GLU A 437 93.86 37.09 -13.44
N ASN A 438 93.77 36.90 -12.12
CA ASN A 438 94.91 36.96 -11.21
C ASN A 438 96.00 35.93 -11.54
N LEU A 439 95.62 34.73 -12.00
CA LEU A 439 96.58 33.72 -12.47
C LEU A 439 97.27 34.21 -13.75
N GLY A 440 96.53 34.81 -14.68
CA GLY A 440 97.06 35.46 -15.88
C GLY A 440 98.10 36.53 -15.56
N ASP A 441 97.79 37.42 -14.63
CA ASP A 441 98.72 38.47 -14.17
C ASP A 441 99.99 37.87 -13.53
N ARG A 442 99.86 36.80 -12.74
CA ARG A 442 101.02 36.10 -12.16
C ARG A 442 101.89 35.45 -13.22
N PHE A 443 101.30 34.85 -14.25
CA PHE A 443 102.04 34.30 -15.38
C PHE A 443 102.81 35.40 -16.12
N ILE A 444 102.15 36.51 -16.43
CA ILE A 444 102.77 37.66 -17.11
C ILE A 444 103.95 38.19 -16.29
N ASN A 445 103.76 38.41 -14.98
CA ASN A 445 104.81 38.90 -14.10
C ASN A 445 106.00 37.94 -14.00
N ASN A 446 105.78 36.64 -13.83
CA ASN A 446 106.86 35.66 -13.78
C ASN A 446 107.64 35.59 -15.09
N PHE A 447 106.96 35.57 -16.24
CA PHE A 447 107.61 35.58 -17.55
C PHE A 447 108.40 36.87 -17.79
N SER A 448 107.84 38.04 -17.43
CA SER A 448 108.54 39.32 -17.53
C SER A 448 109.82 39.32 -16.68
N GLN A 449 109.72 38.86 -15.43
CA GLN A 449 110.85 38.80 -14.52
C GLN A 449 111.94 37.82 -15.01
N GLN A 450 111.54 36.72 -15.64
CA GLN A 450 112.47 35.76 -16.25
C GLN A 450 113.14 36.32 -17.52
N ILE A 451 112.42 37.09 -18.34
CA ILE A 451 112.99 37.81 -19.49
C ILE A 451 114.02 38.84 -19.02
N ASP A 452 113.72 39.62 -17.99
CA ASP A 452 114.64 40.62 -17.43
C ASP A 452 115.91 39.96 -16.87
N ASN A 453 115.75 38.84 -16.15
CA ASN A 453 116.89 38.09 -15.61
C ASN A 453 117.76 37.50 -16.74
N ASN A 454 117.14 36.96 -17.79
CA ASN A 454 117.85 36.51 -18.98
C ASN A 454 118.58 37.66 -19.69
N HIS A 455 117.97 38.85 -19.76
CA HIS A 455 118.63 40.04 -20.32
C HIS A 455 119.89 40.42 -19.54
N GLN A 456 119.83 40.42 -18.20
CA GLN A 456 121.00 40.67 -17.35
C GLN A 456 122.11 39.61 -17.53
N GLN A 457 121.73 38.33 -17.64
CA GLN A 457 122.70 37.26 -17.94
C GLN A 457 123.35 37.48 -19.31
N PHE A 458 122.58 37.88 -20.32
CA PHE A 458 123.10 38.17 -21.66
C PHE A 458 124.06 39.36 -21.66
N GLN A 459 123.75 40.43 -20.92
CA GLN A 459 124.65 41.57 -20.77
C GLN A 459 125.97 41.16 -20.10
N THR A 460 125.91 40.32 -19.07
CA THR A 460 127.10 39.78 -18.41
C THR A 460 127.96 38.96 -19.40
N LEU A 461 127.34 38.13 -20.24
CA LEU A 461 128.03 37.40 -21.31
C LEU A 461 128.69 38.34 -22.32
N ILE A 462 128.02 39.43 -22.72
CA ILE A 462 128.59 40.44 -23.62
C ILE A 462 129.85 41.05 -22.98
N THR A 463 129.81 41.45 -21.71
CA THR A 463 130.98 42.03 -21.02
C THR A 463 132.15 41.03 -20.95
N ILE A 464 131.87 39.75 -20.70
CA ILE A 464 132.90 38.70 -20.71
C ILE A 464 133.52 38.54 -22.12
N PHE A 465 132.70 38.57 -23.17
CA PHE A 465 133.18 38.50 -24.55
C PHE A 465 134.02 39.72 -24.94
N GLU A 466 133.64 40.92 -24.55
CA GLU A 466 134.45 42.13 -24.75
C GLU A 466 135.80 42.04 -24.04
N GLN A 467 135.83 41.50 -22.81
CA GLN A 467 137.06 41.26 -22.07
C GLN A 467 137.98 40.24 -22.77
N TYR A 468 137.42 39.15 -23.30
CA TYR A 468 138.19 38.19 -24.10
C TYR A 468 138.68 38.80 -25.41
N SER A 469 137.87 39.59 -26.10
CA SER A 469 138.24 40.28 -27.34
C SER A 469 139.40 41.25 -27.10
N ASN A 470 139.35 42.06 -26.03
CA ASN A 470 140.44 42.95 -25.64
C ASN A 470 141.73 42.17 -25.30
N ASN A 471 141.62 41.08 -24.54
CA ASN A 471 142.78 40.24 -24.21
C ASN A 471 143.38 39.58 -25.46
N PHE A 472 142.53 39.15 -26.40
CA PHE A 472 142.97 38.62 -27.69
C PHE A 472 143.68 39.68 -28.53
N SER A 473 143.15 40.91 -28.59
CA SER A 473 143.79 42.03 -29.29
C SER A 473 145.19 42.33 -28.73
N VAL A 474 145.34 42.42 -27.40
CA VAL A 474 146.64 42.66 -26.76
C VAL A 474 147.63 41.53 -27.05
N LYS A 475 147.19 40.26 -26.97
CA LYS A 475 148.06 39.13 -27.34
C LYS A 475 148.44 39.13 -28.82
N PHE A 476 147.50 39.49 -29.70
CA PHE A 476 147.74 39.57 -31.13
C PHE A 476 148.78 40.65 -31.47
N ASP A 477 148.70 41.82 -30.81
CA ASP A 477 149.69 42.89 -30.96
C ASP A 477 151.08 42.48 -30.43
N MET A 478 151.15 41.73 -29.31
CA MET A 478 152.41 41.15 -28.83
C MET A 478 153.02 40.18 -29.85
N ILE A 479 152.22 39.25 -30.39
CA ILE A 479 152.68 38.30 -31.41
C ILE A 479 153.15 39.03 -32.67
N LYS A 480 152.44 40.07 -33.09
CA LYS A 480 152.82 40.92 -34.22
C LYS A 480 154.18 41.58 -33.99
N LEU A 481 154.43 42.10 -32.79
CA LEU A 481 155.70 42.74 -32.43
C LEU A 481 156.87 41.75 -32.41
N ASP A 482 156.66 40.56 -31.83
CA ASP A 482 157.67 39.48 -31.82
C ASP A 482 157.99 39.00 -33.24
N LEU A 483 156.99 38.90 -34.11
CA LEU A 483 157.18 38.53 -35.52
C LEU A 483 158.02 39.57 -36.28
N ILE A 484 157.77 40.87 -36.06
CA ILE A 484 158.55 41.96 -36.67
C ILE A 484 160.01 41.89 -36.21
N ASN A 485 160.27 41.73 -34.91
CA ASN A 485 161.62 41.60 -34.36
C ASN A 485 162.36 40.36 -34.91
N PHE A 486 161.66 39.23 -35.06
CA PHE A 486 162.22 38.01 -35.62
C PHE A 486 162.59 38.18 -37.11
N LEU A 487 161.74 38.85 -37.90
CA LEU A 487 162.00 39.14 -39.31
C LEU A 487 163.18 40.10 -39.47
N GLU A 488 163.29 41.16 -38.67
CA GLU A 488 164.39 42.13 -38.73
C GLU A 488 165.74 41.47 -38.40
N LYS A 489 165.77 40.61 -37.37
CA LYS A 489 166.98 39.88 -36.97
C LYS A 489 167.45 38.87 -38.03
N ASN A 490 166.52 38.14 -38.64
CA ASN A 490 166.84 37.23 -39.74
C ASN A 490 167.31 37.97 -41.00
N ASN A 491 166.73 39.14 -41.31
CA ASN A 491 167.12 39.91 -42.49
C ASN A 491 168.56 40.43 -42.37
N VAL A 492 168.98 40.86 -41.17
CA VAL A 492 170.38 41.26 -40.89
C VAL A 492 171.35 40.07 -41.04
N GLN A 493 170.96 38.88 -40.56
CA GLN A 493 171.74 37.65 -40.69
C GLN A 493 171.93 37.26 -42.16
N LEU A 494 170.86 37.32 -42.96
CA LEU A 494 170.85 36.98 -44.40
C LEU A 494 171.77 37.90 -45.22
N ILE A 495 171.81 39.20 -44.89
CA ILE A 495 172.68 40.19 -45.54
C ILE A 495 174.17 39.90 -45.25
N LEU A 496 174.52 39.53 -44.02
CA LEU A 496 175.89 39.17 -43.64
C LEU A 496 176.37 37.89 -44.34
N GLU A 497 175.52 36.88 -44.47
CA GLU A 497 175.84 35.65 -45.22
C GLU A 497 176.04 35.92 -46.72
N TYR A 498 175.20 36.77 -47.32
CA TYR A 498 175.34 37.17 -48.73
C TYR A 498 176.64 37.93 -49.02
N GLN A 499 177.07 38.84 -48.13
CA GLN A 499 178.34 39.55 -48.28
C GLN A 499 179.55 38.60 -48.15
N ASN A 500 179.49 37.63 -47.25
CA ASN A 500 180.57 36.66 -47.07
C ASN A 500 180.68 35.70 -48.28
N GLY A 501 179.55 35.22 -48.80
CA GLY A 501 179.49 34.41 -50.02
C GLY A 501 180.03 35.14 -51.25
N THR A 502 179.74 36.42 -51.39
CA THR A 502 180.22 37.25 -52.51
C THR A 502 181.74 37.41 -52.49
N ASN A 503 182.36 37.62 -51.32
CA ASN A 503 183.82 37.72 -51.19
C ASN A 503 184.56 36.41 -51.54
N ILE A 504 183.98 35.26 -51.17
CA ILE A 504 184.54 33.94 -51.52
C ILE A 504 184.51 33.71 -53.04
N ILE A 505 183.42 34.09 -53.69
CA ILE A 505 183.25 33.96 -55.15
C ILE A 505 184.25 34.84 -55.91
N VAL A 506 184.47 36.09 -55.47
CA VAL A 506 185.44 37.00 -56.10
C VAL A 506 186.88 36.48 -55.98
N GLN A 507 187.26 35.87 -54.84
CA GLN A 507 188.57 35.22 -54.69
C GLN A 507 188.72 33.99 -55.61
N GLY A 508 187.66 33.21 -55.80
CA GLY A 508 187.64 32.08 -56.73
C GLY A 508 187.82 32.49 -58.20
N ILE A 509 187.15 33.57 -58.63
CA ILE A 509 187.23 34.09 -60.00
C ILE A 509 188.64 34.61 -60.33
N ASN A 510 189.29 35.34 -59.43
CA ASN A 510 190.66 35.84 -59.64
C ASN A 510 191.68 34.70 -59.77
N LYS A 511 191.53 33.63 -58.97
CA LYS A 511 192.42 32.45 -59.03
C LYS A 511 192.26 31.67 -60.34
N GLN A 512 191.05 31.63 -60.91
CA GLN A 512 190.78 30.99 -62.20
C GLN A 512 191.29 31.84 -63.39
N GLY A 513 191.20 33.17 -63.30
CA GLY A 513 191.72 34.10 -64.32
C GLY A 513 193.24 33.98 -64.52
N ASP A 514 194.00 33.88 -63.44
CA ASP A 514 195.46 33.71 -63.49
C ASP A 514 195.88 32.35 -64.10
N THR A 515 195.11 31.31 -63.81
CA THR A 515 195.37 29.95 -64.32
C THR A 515 195.16 29.88 -65.83
N ASN A 516 194.09 30.49 -66.32
CA ASN A 516 193.75 30.47 -67.74
C ASN A 516 194.70 31.32 -68.59
N THR A 517 195.17 32.46 -68.06
CA THR A 517 196.14 33.33 -68.75
C THR A 517 197.47 32.61 -69.02
N ARG A 518 197.94 31.80 -68.06
CA ARG A 518 199.13 30.94 -68.25
C ARG A 518 198.90 29.82 -69.26
N GLY A 519 197.69 29.24 -69.29
CA GLY A 519 197.31 28.23 -70.28
C GLY A 519 197.29 28.79 -71.71
N LEU A 520 196.71 29.99 -71.90
CA LEU A 520 196.67 30.66 -73.20
C LEU A 520 198.05 31.04 -73.73
N GLN A 521 198.98 31.47 -72.86
CA GLN A 521 200.37 31.75 -73.27
C GLN A 521 201.11 30.50 -73.74
N MET A 522 200.86 29.34 -73.13
CA MET A 522 201.49 28.07 -73.53
C MET A 522 200.96 27.58 -74.88
N VAL A 523 199.66 27.74 -75.14
CA VAL A 523 199.04 27.39 -76.42
C VAL A 523 199.53 28.30 -77.55
N ILE A 524 199.63 29.62 -77.30
CA ILE A 524 200.17 30.56 -78.30
C ILE A 524 201.62 30.20 -78.68
N LYS A 525 202.44 29.81 -77.70
CA LYS A 525 203.83 29.38 -77.95
C LYS A 525 203.90 28.13 -78.83
N ASN A 526 203.07 27.12 -78.55
CA ASN A 526 203.02 25.88 -79.34
C ASN A 526 202.49 26.12 -80.77
N ILE A 527 201.55 27.04 -80.94
CA ILE A 527 201.04 27.44 -82.25
C ILE A 527 202.12 28.17 -83.07
N GLN A 528 202.97 28.98 -82.42
CA GLN A 528 204.09 29.63 -83.10
C GLN A 528 205.17 28.63 -83.54
N GLU A 529 205.52 27.64 -82.71
CA GLU A 529 206.47 26.56 -83.09
C GLU A 529 205.95 25.70 -84.24
N CYS A 530 204.66 25.33 -84.22
CA CYS A 530 204.05 24.56 -85.30
C CYS A 530 204.05 25.32 -86.64
N ASN A 531 203.80 26.63 -86.59
CA ASN A 531 203.81 27.47 -87.79
C ASN A 531 205.23 27.62 -88.39
N GLN A 532 206.27 27.53 -87.55
CA GLN A 532 207.66 27.54 -87.99
C GLN A 532 208.02 26.22 -88.72
N HIS A 533 207.58 25.07 -88.20
CA HIS A 533 207.71 23.77 -88.87
C HIS A 533 206.96 23.69 -90.21
N LEU A 534 205.79 24.34 -90.30
CA LEU A 534 205.02 24.52 -91.53
C LEU A 534 205.79 25.31 -92.59
N ASN A 535 206.63 26.26 -92.19
CA ASN A 535 207.45 27.05 -93.10
C ASN A 535 208.72 26.31 -93.57
N ASP A 536 209.38 25.57 -92.68
CA ASP A 536 210.58 24.79 -93.05
C ASP A 536 210.26 23.64 -94.01
N THR A 537 209.15 22.93 -93.76
CA THR A 537 208.69 21.84 -94.65
C THR A 537 208.31 22.37 -96.04
N LYS A 538 207.69 23.56 -96.10
CA LYS A 538 207.33 24.24 -97.34
C LYS A 538 208.57 24.64 -98.16
N ASN A 539 209.65 25.04 -97.49
CA ASN A 539 210.93 25.31 -98.14
C ASN A 539 211.62 24.03 -98.66
N SER A 540 211.55 22.92 -97.92
CA SER A 540 212.09 21.63 -98.39
C SER A 540 211.34 21.07 -99.60
N ILE A 541 210.02 21.25 -99.70
CA ILE A 541 209.25 20.77 -100.87
C ILE A 541 209.51 21.64 -102.10
N ASN A 542 209.70 22.95 -101.95
CA ASN A 542 210.09 23.81 -103.07
C ASN A 542 211.48 23.46 -103.65
N GLN A 543 212.37 22.83 -102.87
CA GLN A 543 213.63 22.26 -103.38
C GLN A 543 213.44 20.94 -104.14
N LEU A 544 212.50 20.08 -103.72
CA LEU A 544 212.14 18.85 -104.47
C LEU A 544 211.48 19.15 -105.82
N ARG A 545 210.83 20.32 -105.93
CA ARG A 545 210.30 20.88 -107.18
C ARG A 545 211.38 21.25 -108.21
N GLN A 546 212.67 21.27 -107.85
CA GLN A 546 213.77 21.62 -108.75
C GLN A 546 214.54 20.42 -109.34
N VAL A 547 214.38 19.19 -108.83
CA VAL A 547 215.28 18.07 -109.21
C VAL A 547 214.78 17.18 -110.34
N MET A 548 213.47 17.13 -110.64
CA MET A 548 212.99 16.25 -111.72
C MET A 548 212.07 16.97 -112.69
N LYS A 549 212.72 17.57 -113.69
CA LYS A 549 212.19 17.96 -114.99
C LYS A 549 212.87 17.08 -116.06
N LEU A 550 212.09 16.76 -117.11
CA LEU A 550 212.44 16.45 -118.52
C LEU A 550 212.73 14.97 -118.88
N PRO A 551 212.67 14.56 -120.19
CA PRO A 551 211.79 14.97 -121.31
C PRO A 551 211.29 13.82 -122.22
N GLU A 552 210.02 13.86 -122.65
CA GLU A 552 209.52 13.91 -124.05
C GLU A 552 208.02 14.28 -124.01
#